data_AF-A0A1B0DGD6-F1
#
_entry.id   AF-A0A1B0DGD6-F1
#
_cell.length_a   1.000
_cell.length_b   1.000
_cell.length_c   1.000
_cell.angle_alpha   90.00
_cell.angle_beta   90.00
_cell.angle_gamma   90.00
#
_symmetry.space_group_name_H-M   'P 1'
#
loop_
_entity.id
_entity.type
_entity.pdbx_description
1 polymer ?
#
loop_
_entity_poly.entity_id
_entity_poly.type
_entity_poly.pdbx_seq_one_letter_code
_entity_poly.pdbx_strand_id
1 'polypeptide(L)'
;MFLNLLFVTILGPTRFPIVGTKWIYFWHYKLNQLHSVYKDLNRRYGRIVLEVGDGIPVVHLFAKQDIEKVLKYPSKYPFRPPSEIFVYHRKARADRYSSCGIVNEQGETWHKLRCGLTPNLTSPRILIGFLPILNEICDDFIELIKIKRNEDNIIVNFQELVNALGLEALCALLLGRRMGFLAENPSDQVKNLASAVKALFITQRDSFFGTGLWKYLPTKTWRDFVRSEDTIYETISSIVDKALDDEKREYNDLDVRNIFYSILSTPELDVKDKKSGIIDLMTAGVETLAHTLAF
;
A
#
# COMPACT_ATOMS: atom_id res chain seq x y z
N MET A 1 -29.39 15.90 -8.07
CA MET A 1 -30.79 15.46 -8.15
C MET A 1 -31.00 14.22 -9.02
N PHE A 2 -30.27 14.03 -10.14
CA PHE A 2 -30.44 12.86 -11.04
C PHE A 2 -29.87 11.52 -10.53
N LEU A 3 -28.88 11.51 -9.61
CA LEU A 3 -28.33 10.27 -9.05
C LEU A 3 -29.28 9.53 -8.07
N ASN A 4 -30.26 10.23 -7.48
CA ASN A 4 -31.12 9.62 -6.45
C ASN A 4 -32.19 8.67 -7.02
N LEU A 5 -32.56 8.79 -8.30
CA LEU A 5 -33.61 7.96 -8.91
C LEU A 5 -33.13 6.57 -9.35
N LEU A 6 -31.84 6.42 -9.67
CA LEU A 6 -31.25 5.15 -10.15
C LEU A 6 -31.00 4.11 -9.05
N PHE A 7 -30.98 4.54 -7.79
CA PHE A 7 -30.60 3.70 -6.64
C PHE A 7 -31.79 3.33 -5.72
N VAL A 8 -33.02 3.69 -6.12
CA VAL A 8 -34.23 3.41 -5.32
C VAL A 8 -34.52 1.91 -5.26
N THR A 9 -34.15 1.16 -6.30
CA THR A 9 -34.48 -0.26 -6.44
C THR A 9 -33.43 -1.21 -5.86
N ILE A 10 -32.23 -0.71 -5.51
CA ILE A 10 -31.17 -1.55 -4.94
C ILE A 10 -31.42 -1.76 -3.44
N LEU A 11 -31.52 -3.04 -3.05
CA LEU A 11 -31.71 -3.45 -1.66
C LEU A 11 -30.46 -3.16 -0.81
N GLY A 12 -30.68 -2.97 0.48
CA GLY A 12 -29.62 -2.75 1.46
C GLY A 12 -30.19 -2.44 2.84
N PRO A 13 -29.32 -2.17 3.82
CA PRO A 13 -29.76 -1.76 5.15
C PRO A 13 -30.67 -0.54 5.10
N THR A 14 -31.61 -0.46 6.04
CA THR A 14 -32.51 0.69 6.18
C THR A 14 -31.70 1.98 6.26
N ARG A 15 -32.11 3.01 5.53
CA ARG A 15 -31.42 4.30 5.48
C ARG A 15 -32.06 5.23 6.50
N PHE A 16 -31.33 5.61 7.55
CA PHE A 16 -31.79 6.64 8.49
C PHE A 16 -31.36 8.03 8.02
N PRO A 17 -32.12 9.10 8.34
CA PRO A 17 -31.70 10.46 8.09
C PRO A 17 -30.31 10.74 8.67
N ILE A 18 -29.47 11.48 7.94
CA ILE A 18 -28.10 11.90 8.30
C ILE A 18 -27.08 10.74 8.33
N VAL A 19 -27.36 9.65 9.05
CA VAL A 19 -26.42 8.53 9.26
C VAL A 19 -26.40 7.54 8.09
N GLY A 20 -27.44 7.52 7.26
CA GLY A 20 -27.57 6.58 6.15
C GLY A 20 -27.65 5.14 6.66
N THR A 21 -26.80 4.25 6.17
CA THR A 21 -26.71 2.84 6.60
C THR A 21 -25.65 2.60 7.68
N LYS A 22 -24.87 3.61 8.07
CA LYS A 22 -23.73 3.44 9.00
C LYS A 22 -24.13 2.93 10.39
N TRP A 23 -25.39 3.07 10.79
CA TRP A 23 -25.91 2.61 12.08
C TRP A 23 -25.69 1.11 12.33
N ILE A 24 -25.55 0.30 11.28
CA ILE A 24 -25.26 -1.14 11.41
C ILE A 24 -23.90 -1.38 12.09
N TYR A 25 -22.96 -0.44 11.96
CA TYR A 25 -21.62 -0.53 12.56
C TYR A 25 -21.56 0.00 14.00
N PHE A 26 -22.63 0.59 14.52
CA PHE A 26 -22.67 1.08 15.90
C PHE A 26 -23.00 -0.04 16.90
N TRP A 27 -23.76 -1.04 16.47
CA TRP A 27 -24.31 -2.06 17.38
C TRP A 27 -24.18 -3.50 16.86
N HIS A 28 -24.28 -3.70 15.55
CA HIS A 28 -24.45 -5.04 14.96
C HIS A 28 -23.16 -5.60 14.34
N TYR A 29 -22.33 -4.73 13.77
CA TYR A 29 -21.13 -5.13 13.05
C TYR A 29 -19.88 -4.41 13.57
N LYS A 30 -18.74 -5.11 13.48
CA LYS A 30 -17.44 -4.56 13.84
C LYS A 30 -16.63 -4.25 12.59
N LEU A 31 -16.02 -3.07 12.53
CA LEU A 31 -15.19 -2.64 11.39
C LEU A 31 -13.94 -3.50 11.19
N ASN A 32 -13.47 -4.21 12.22
CA ASN A 32 -12.36 -5.16 12.08
C ASN A 32 -12.81 -6.54 11.52
N GLN A 33 -14.09 -6.74 11.22
CA GLN A 33 -14.65 -7.97 10.67
C GLN A 33 -15.47 -7.72 9.40
N LEU A 34 -15.10 -6.72 8.59
CA LEU A 34 -15.85 -6.32 7.39
C LEU A 34 -16.11 -7.46 6.41
N HIS A 35 -15.19 -8.41 6.26
CA HIS A 35 -15.41 -9.61 5.43
C HIS A 35 -16.66 -10.40 5.86
N SER A 36 -16.90 -10.51 7.17
CA SER A 36 -18.09 -11.18 7.72
C SER A 36 -19.34 -10.32 7.52
N VAL A 37 -19.21 -8.99 7.62
CA VAL A 37 -20.30 -8.05 7.29
C VAL A 37 -20.74 -8.23 5.84
N TYR A 38 -19.79 -8.21 4.90
CA TYR A 38 -20.06 -8.37 3.47
C TYR A 38 -20.69 -9.73 3.16
N LYS A 39 -20.26 -10.80 3.83
CA LYS A 39 -20.91 -12.12 3.73
C LYS A 39 -22.37 -12.08 4.17
N ASP A 40 -22.67 -11.42 5.28
CA ASP A 40 -24.04 -11.29 5.79
C ASP A 40 -24.91 -10.36 4.93
N LEU A 41 -24.35 -9.26 4.42
CA LEU A 41 -25.04 -8.36 3.49
C LEU A 41 -25.48 -9.11 2.22
N ASN A 42 -24.58 -9.90 1.61
CA ASN A 42 -24.92 -10.73 0.47
C ASN A 42 -26.04 -11.73 0.81
N ARG A 43 -25.94 -12.39 1.97
CA ARG A 43 -26.97 -13.35 2.43
C ARG A 43 -28.34 -12.70 2.59
N ARG A 44 -28.41 -11.48 3.13
CA ARG A 44 -29.68 -10.78 3.45
C ARG A 44 -30.31 -10.06 2.27
N TYR A 45 -29.49 -9.38 1.46
CA TYR A 45 -29.96 -8.45 0.43
C TYR A 45 -29.68 -8.94 -1.00
N GLY A 46 -28.90 -10.02 -1.15
CA GLY A 46 -28.58 -10.64 -2.43
C GLY A 46 -27.32 -10.09 -3.09
N ARG A 47 -27.21 -10.33 -4.39
CA ARG A 47 -25.97 -10.16 -5.18
C ARG A 47 -25.48 -8.72 -5.35
N ILE A 48 -26.37 -7.73 -5.20
CA ILE A 48 -26.08 -6.30 -5.34
C ILE A 48 -26.70 -5.61 -4.13
N VAL A 49 -25.88 -4.90 -3.35
CA VAL A 49 -26.30 -4.26 -2.10
C VAL A 49 -25.87 -2.81 -2.09
N LEU A 50 -26.72 -1.92 -1.58
CA LEU A 50 -26.43 -0.50 -1.46
C LEU A 50 -26.27 -0.09 0.00
N GLU A 51 -25.08 0.38 0.35
CA GLU A 51 -24.81 1.13 1.58
C GLU A 51 -24.71 2.63 1.27
N VAL A 52 -25.11 3.49 2.21
CA VAL A 52 -24.99 4.94 2.04
C VAL A 52 -24.39 5.51 3.31
N GLY A 53 -23.17 6.07 3.21
CA GLY A 53 -22.48 6.69 4.33
C GLY A 53 -22.05 8.11 3.98
N ASP A 54 -22.29 9.08 4.86
CA ASP A 54 -21.98 10.51 4.65
C ASP A 54 -22.51 11.07 3.31
N GLY A 55 -23.67 10.58 2.87
CA GLY A 55 -24.26 10.96 1.58
C GLY A 55 -23.62 10.31 0.35
N ILE A 56 -22.62 9.44 0.52
CA ILE A 56 -21.95 8.72 -0.57
C ILE A 56 -22.58 7.31 -0.70
N PRO A 57 -23.19 6.98 -1.84
CA PRO A 57 -23.68 5.63 -2.12
C PRO A 57 -22.52 4.70 -2.49
N VAL A 58 -22.48 3.52 -1.86
CA VAL A 58 -21.55 2.43 -2.14
C VAL A 58 -22.34 1.21 -2.56
N VAL A 59 -22.12 0.76 -3.80
CA VAL A 59 -22.74 -0.46 -4.33
C VAL A 59 -21.76 -1.62 -4.20
N HIS A 60 -22.14 -2.63 -3.41
CA HIS A 60 -21.42 -3.87 -3.23
C HIS A 60 -21.88 -4.88 -4.29
N LEU A 61 -20.92 -5.47 -4.99
CA LEU A 61 -21.16 -6.50 -6.01
C LEU A 61 -20.58 -7.83 -5.53
N PHE A 62 -21.42 -8.86 -5.49
CA PHE A 62 -21.03 -10.19 -5.02
C PHE A 62 -20.99 -11.24 -6.13
N ALA A 63 -21.71 -11.04 -7.23
CA ALA A 63 -21.73 -11.97 -8.36
C ALA A 63 -20.58 -11.70 -9.34
N LYS A 64 -19.98 -12.79 -9.83
CA LYS A 64 -18.88 -12.75 -10.81
C LYS A 64 -19.21 -11.88 -12.03
N GLN A 65 -20.41 -12.04 -12.60
CA GLN A 65 -20.81 -11.36 -13.83
C GLN A 65 -20.89 -9.83 -13.64
N ASP A 66 -21.33 -9.38 -12.47
CA ASP A 66 -21.46 -7.95 -12.16
C ASP A 66 -20.07 -7.32 -11.93
N ILE A 67 -19.20 -8.02 -11.19
CA ILE A 67 -17.80 -7.61 -10.99
C ILE A 67 -17.07 -7.52 -12.33
N GLU A 68 -17.20 -8.55 -13.17
CA GLU A 68 -16.60 -8.59 -14.50
C GLU A 68 -17.07 -7.43 -15.38
N LYS A 69 -18.35 -7.09 -15.34
CA LYS A 69 -18.92 -5.96 -16.08
C LYS A 69 -18.32 -4.63 -15.65
N VAL A 70 -18.10 -4.42 -14.35
CA VAL A 70 -17.46 -3.20 -13.84
C VAL A 70 -15.97 -3.16 -14.20
N LEU A 71 -15.25 -4.27 -14.02
CA LEU A 71 -13.81 -4.34 -14.32
C LEU A 71 -13.50 -4.17 -15.82
N LYS A 72 -14.41 -4.63 -16.71
CA LYS A 72 -14.29 -4.47 -18.16
C LYS A 72 -14.85 -3.15 -18.68
N TYR A 73 -15.43 -2.31 -17.82
CA TYR A 73 -15.96 -1.02 -18.27
C TYR A 73 -14.81 -0.15 -18.80
N PRO A 74 -14.90 0.37 -20.04
CA PRO A 74 -13.82 1.14 -20.62
C PRO A 74 -13.66 2.46 -19.86
N SER A 75 -12.59 2.56 -19.07
CA SER A 75 -12.20 3.80 -18.40
C SER A 75 -10.72 4.06 -18.63
N LYS A 76 -10.40 5.23 -19.17
CA LYS A 76 -9.01 5.69 -19.32
C LYS A 76 -8.37 5.95 -17.95
N TYR A 77 -9.16 6.42 -17.00
CA TYR A 77 -8.73 6.81 -15.66
C TYR A 77 -9.66 6.15 -14.63
N PRO A 78 -9.40 4.89 -14.21
CA PRO A 78 -10.15 4.27 -13.13
C PRO A 78 -10.06 5.11 -11.86
N PHE A 79 -11.17 5.19 -11.13
CA PHE A 79 -11.25 5.95 -9.88
C PHE A 79 -11.26 5.00 -8.68
N ARG A 80 -10.39 5.28 -7.70
CA ARG A 80 -10.40 4.64 -6.39
C ARG A 80 -10.34 5.75 -5.33
N PRO A 81 -11.28 5.82 -4.37
CA PRO A 81 -11.23 6.82 -3.32
C PRO A 81 -9.85 6.86 -2.65
N PRO A 82 -9.20 8.03 -2.57
CA PRO A 82 -7.87 8.14 -2.01
C PRO A 82 -7.89 7.99 -0.48
N SER A 83 -6.73 7.67 0.10
CA SER A 83 -6.58 7.72 1.55
C SER A 83 -6.39 9.16 2.00
N GLU A 84 -7.40 9.72 2.65
CA GLU A 84 -7.45 11.14 2.99
C GLU A 84 -6.25 11.58 3.85
N ILE A 85 -5.74 10.73 4.75
CA ILE A 85 -4.61 11.07 5.62
C ILE A 85 -3.33 11.30 4.83
N PHE A 86 -3.08 10.48 3.79
CA PHE A 86 -1.96 10.67 2.88
C PHE A 86 -2.14 11.93 2.04
N VAL A 87 -3.34 12.14 1.47
CA VAL A 87 -3.64 13.34 0.67
C VAL A 87 -3.43 14.61 1.49
N TYR A 88 -3.94 14.63 2.73
CA TYR A 88 -3.82 15.78 3.62
C TYR A 88 -2.35 16.08 3.96
N HIS A 89 -1.57 15.05 4.32
CA HIS A 89 -0.14 15.21 4.61
C HIS A 89 0.67 15.66 3.40
N ARG A 90 0.58 14.94 2.28
CA ARG A 90 1.43 15.19 1.10
C ARG A 90 1.14 16.55 0.47
N LYS A 91 -0.11 17.01 0.46
CA LYS A 91 -0.47 18.38 0.03
C LYS A 91 0.16 19.47 0.90
N ALA A 92 0.30 19.23 2.19
CA ALA A 92 0.96 20.16 3.11
C ALA A 92 2.49 20.13 3.00
N ARG A 93 3.07 19.18 2.26
CA ARG A 93 4.50 18.91 2.15
C ARG A 93 4.99 19.06 0.71
N ALA A 94 4.72 20.21 0.11
CA ALA A 94 5.17 20.56 -1.23
C ALA A 94 6.71 20.57 -1.36
N ASP A 95 7.43 20.69 -0.25
CA ASP A 95 8.89 20.50 -0.18
C ASP A 95 9.30 19.08 -0.58
N ARG A 96 8.48 18.06 -0.24
CA ARG A 96 8.78 16.63 -0.43
C ARG A 96 8.03 15.97 -1.59
N TYR A 97 6.83 16.45 -1.92
CA TYR A 97 5.93 15.81 -2.86
C TYR A 97 5.43 16.78 -3.94
N SER A 98 5.48 16.35 -5.20
CA SER A 98 4.84 17.05 -6.33
C SER A 98 3.39 16.64 -6.54
N SER A 99 3.02 15.47 -6.01
CA SER A 99 1.69 14.86 -6.12
C SER A 99 1.36 14.07 -4.84
N CYS A 100 0.13 13.58 -4.70
CA CYS A 100 -0.27 12.68 -3.62
C CYS A 100 0.26 11.24 -3.80
N GLY A 101 1.03 10.97 -4.87
CA GLY A 101 1.56 9.67 -5.23
C GLY A 101 0.57 8.77 -5.98
N ILE A 102 1.08 7.71 -6.59
CA ILE A 102 0.34 6.83 -7.52
C ILE A 102 -0.89 6.18 -6.88
N VAL A 103 -0.87 5.96 -5.55
CA VAL A 103 -1.97 5.32 -4.82
C VAL A 103 -3.14 6.27 -4.58
N ASN A 104 -2.88 7.57 -4.48
CA ASN A 104 -3.88 8.56 -4.05
C ASN A 104 -4.27 9.57 -5.14
N GLU A 105 -3.46 9.72 -6.19
CA GLU A 105 -3.82 10.54 -7.35
C GLU A 105 -4.92 9.91 -8.20
N GLN A 106 -5.61 10.73 -9.00
CA GLN A 106 -6.67 10.30 -9.92
C GLN A 106 -6.47 10.94 -11.30
N GLY A 107 -7.24 10.51 -12.30
CA GLY A 107 -7.27 11.17 -13.60
C GLY A 107 -5.92 11.12 -14.34
N GLU A 108 -5.57 12.24 -14.97
CA GLU A 108 -4.36 12.36 -15.79
C GLU A 108 -3.06 12.26 -14.98
N THR A 109 -3.04 12.84 -13.77
CA THR A 109 -1.89 12.76 -12.87
C THR A 109 -1.60 11.31 -12.49
N TRP A 110 -2.64 10.57 -12.10
CA TRP A 110 -2.52 9.14 -11.84
C TRP A 110 -2.01 8.38 -13.06
N HIS A 111 -2.55 8.66 -14.24
CA HIS A 111 -2.15 7.98 -15.47
C HIS A 111 -0.68 8.24 -15.80
N LYS A 112 -0.22 9.49 -15.70
CA LYS A 112 1.19 9.86 -15.86
C LYS A 112 2.10 9.08 -14.91
N LEU A 113 1.77 9.07 -13.63
CA LEU A 113 2.51 8.31 -12.61
C LEU A 113 2.50 6.81 -12.91
N ARG A 114 1.34 6.23 -13.26
CA ARG A 114 1.19 4.81 -13.59
C ARG A 114 2.05 4.41 -14.79
N CYS A 115 2.02 5.21 -15.85
CA CYS A 115 2.81 4.98 -17.05
C CYS A 115 4.32 5.10 -16.81
N GLY A 116 4.76 5.99 -15.92
CA GLY A 116 6.19 6.14 -15.61
C GLY A 116 6.72 5.09 -14.61
N LEU A 117 5.94 4.77 -13.57
CA LEU A 117 6.44 4.00 -12.42
C LEU A 117 6.31 2.47 -12.57
N THR A 118 5.38 1.99 -13.39
CA THR A 118 4.99 0.57 -13.41
C THR A 118 5.36 -0.30 -14.63
N PRO A 119 5.80 0.21 -15.80
CA PRO A 119 6.05 -0.64 -16.98
C PRO A 119 6.99 -1.81 -16.72
N ASN A 120 8.00 -1.59 -15.88
CA ASN A 120 9.05 -2.55 -15.61
C ASN A 120 8.77 -3.46 -14.41
N LEU A 121 7.76 -3.15 -13.59
CA LEU A 121 7.37 -4.00 -12.45
C LEU A 121 6.85 -5.37 -12.88
N THR A 122 6.16 -5.42 -14.02
CA THR A 122 5.57 -6.66 -14.56
C THR A 122 6.36 -7.22 -15.74
N SER A 123 7.56 -6.70 -16.00
CA SER A 123 8.39 -7.16 -17.12
C SER A 123 8.93 -8.56 -16.82
N PRO A 124 8.64 -9.58 -17.65
CA PRO A 124 9.15 -10.93 -17.44
C PRO A 124 10.67 -10.99 -17.37
N ARG A 125 11.38 -10.18 -18.20
CA ARG A 125 12.85 -10.09 -18.18
C ARG A 125 13.38 -9.67 -16.81
N ILE A 126 12.75 -8.65 -16.21
CA ILE A 126 13.15 -8.14 -14.90
C ILE A 126 12.82 -9.15 -13.81
N LEU A 127 11.63 -9.74 -13.83
CA LEU A 127 11.23 -10.74 -12.85
C LEU A 127 12.14 -11.98 -12.89
N ILE A 128 12.47 -12.47 -14.08
CA ILE A 128 13.41 -13.59 -14.26
C ILE A 128 14.81 -13.21 -13.76
N GLY A 129 15.29 -12.02 -14.07
CA GLY A 129 16.58 -11.52 -13.60
C GLY A 129 16.65 -11.31 -12.08
N PHE A 130 15.52 -11.11 -11.41
CA PHE A 130 15.44 -10.99 -9.95
C PHE A 130 15.46 -12.34 -9.23
N LEU A 131 15.11 -13.46 -9.88
CA LEU A 131 15.02 -14.78 -9.25
C LEU A 131 16.29 -15.23 -8.50
N PRO A 132 17.51 -15.03 -9.03
CA PRO A 132 18.72 -15.42 -8.29
C PRO A 132 18.84 -14.71 -6.93
N ILE A 133 18.61 -13.39 -6.92
CA ILE A 133 18.65 -12.59 -5.68
C ILE A 133 17.53 -13.01 -4.73
N LEU A 134 16.33 -13.29 -5.26
CA LEU A 134 15.22 -13.79 -4.46
C LEU A 134 15.53 -15.14 -3.82
N ASN A 135 16.21 -16.05 -4.53
CA ASN A 135 16.64 -17.32 -3.97
C ASN A 135 17.63 -17.15 -2.81
N GLU A 136 18.62 -16.26 -2.95
CA GLU A 136 19.55 -15.94 -1.85
C GLU A 136 18.81 -15.38 -0.63
N ILE A 137 17.81 -14.51 -0.85
CA ILE A 137 16.95 -13.97 0.22
C ILE A 137 16.15 -15.09 0.90
N CYS A 138 15.64 -16.06 0.13
CA CYS A 138 14.94 -17.22 0.68
C CYS A 138 15.88 -18.12 1.50
N ASP A 139 17.11 -18.32 1.07
CA ASP A 139 18.12 -19.08 1.82
C ASP A 139 18.44 -18.39 3.15
N ASP A 140 18.66 -17.08 3.15
CA ASP A 140 18.87 -16.28 4.36
C ASP A 140 17.67 -16.38 5.32
N PHE A 141 16.45 -16.38 4.77
CA PHE A 141 15.23 -16.53 5.56
C PHE A 141 15.12 -17.92 6.20
N ILE A 142 15.52 -18.98 5.49
CA ILE A 142 15.58 -20.34 6.03
C ILE A 142 16.59 -20.42 7.18
N GLU A 143 17.76 -19.79 7.04
CA GLU A 143 18.75 -19.73 8.12
C GLU A 143 18.23 -18.95 9.33
N LEU A 144 17.56 -17.81 9.12
CA LEU A 144 16.93 -17.04 10.19
C LEU A 144 15.87 -17.86 10.94
N ILE A 145 15.06 -18.64 10.23
CA ILE A 145 14.10 -19.57 10.84
C ILE A 145 14.80 -20.60 11.74
N LYS A 146 15.90 -21.19 11.26
CA LYS A 146 16.66 -22.19 12.05
C LYS A 146 17.24 -21.61 13.34
N ILE A 147 17.60 -20.33 13.33
CA ILE A 147 18.11 -19.59 14.51
C ILE A 147 16.97 -19.21 15.46
N LYS A 148 15.80 -18.80 14.94
CA LYS A 148 14.69 -18.26 15.74
C LYS A 148 13.72 -19.31 16.29
N ARG A 149 13.78 -20.56 15.83
CA ARG A 149 13.00 -21.66 16.43
C ARG A 149 13.49 -21.94 17.85
N ASN A 150 12.56 -22.19 18.77
CA ASN A 150 12.88 -22.64 20.12
C ASN A 150 13.26 -24.13 20.15
N GLU A 151 13.54 -24.67 21.35
CA GLU A 151 13.89 -26.08 21.56
C GLU A 151 12.81 -27.05 21.04
N ASP A 152 11.54 -26.64 21.07
CA ASP A 152 10.39 -27.41 20.55
C ASP A 152 10.19 -27.27 19.04
N ASN A 153 11.11 -26.61 18.31
CA ASN A 153 10.98 -26.25 16.89
C ASN A 153 9.79 -25.31 16.57
N ILE A 154 9.37 -24.49 17.52
CA ILE A 154 8.30 -23.50 17.37
C ILE A 154 8.91 -22.12 17.15
N ILE A 155 8.34 -21.37 16.19
CA ILE A 155 8.67 -19.96 15.97
C ILE A 155 7.58 -19.10 16.62
N VAL A 156 7.97 -18.29 17.59
CA VAL A 156 7.10 -17.28 18.17
C VAL A 156 7.05 -16.07 17.23
N ASN A 157 5.84 -15.61 16.91
CA ASN A 157 5.60 -14.42 16.07
C ASN A 157 6.19 -14.52 14.65
N PHE A 158 5.85 -15.60 13.94
CA PHE A 158 6.27 -15.83 12.55
C PHE A 158 5.97 -14.64 11.61
N GLN A 159 4.91 -13.86 11.88
CA GLN A 159 4.56 -12.65 11.13
C GLN A 159 5.72 -11.65 11.05
N GLU A 160 6.53 -11.50 12.10
CA GLU A 160 7.67 -10.59 12.08
C GLU A 160 8.78 -11.07 11.13
N LEU A 161 8.99 -12.39 11.05
CA LEU A 161 9.97 -12.97 10.13
C LEU A 161 9.53 -12.79 8.67
N VAL A 162 8.26 -13.05 8.36
CA VAL A 162 7.75 -12.86 6.99
C VAL A 162 7.66 -11.38 6.60
N ASN A 163 7.43 -10.47 7.55
CA ASN A 163 7.53 -9.03 7.31
C ASN A 163 8.97 -8.62 6.96
N ALA A 164 9.97 -9.17 7.66
CA ALA A 164 11.38 -8.93 7.37
C ALA A 164 11.78 -9.48 5.99
N LEU A 165 11.31 -10.68 5.63
CA LEU A 165 11.47 -11.25 4.29
C LEU A 165 10.86 -10.34 3.22
N GLY A 166 9.63 -9.86 3.44
CA GLY A 166 8.95 -8.99 2.48
C GLY A 166 9.68 -7.66 2.28
N LEU A 167 10.17 -7.05 3.36
CA LEU A 167 11.00 -5.84 3.31
C LEU A 167 12.30 -6.08 2.54
N GLU A 168 13.01 -7.17 2.83
CA GLU A 168 14.27 -7.50 2.14
C GLU A 168 14.06 -7.71 0.65
N ALA A 169 13.04 -8.50 0.27
CA ALA A 169 12.71 -8.77 -1.12
C ALA A 169 12.30 -7.51 -1.89
N LEU A 170 11.49 -6.64 -1.29
CA LEU A 170 11.07 -5.40 -1.94
C LEU A 170 12.18 -4.38 -2.04
N CYS A 171 13.04 -4.25 -1.03
CA CYS A 171 14.21 -3.40 -1.14
C CYS A 171 15.18 -3.92 -2.20
N ALA A 172 15.41 -5.23 -2.29
CA ALA A 172 16.24 -5.81 -3.34
C ALA A 172 15.66 -5.56 -4.74
N LEU A 173 14.35 -5.75 -4.91
CA LEU A 173 13.66 -5.54 -6.18
C LEU A 173 13.60 -4.06 -6.60
N LEU A 174 13.20 -3.18 -5.67
CA LEU A 174 12.88 -1.78 -5.95
C LEU A 174 14.05 -0.83 -5.80
N LEU A 175 15.04 -1.16 -4.98
CA LEU A 175 16.24 -0.34 -4.73
C LEU A 175 17.51 -0.99 -5.27
N GLY A 176 17.44 -2.24 -5.76
CA GLY A 176 18.60 -2.97 -6.26
C GLY A 176 19.60 -3.35 -5.17
N ARG A 177 19.19 -3.35 -3.88
CA ARG A 177 20.10 -3.60 -2.77
C ARG A 177 19.46 -4.36 -1.61
N ARG A 178 20.28 -5.19 -0.96
CA ARG A 178 19.99 -5.85 0.31
C ARG A 178 20.12 -4.82 1.45
N MET A 179 19.17 -4.82 2.38
CA MET A 179 19.14 -3.87 3.51
C MET A 179 19.52 -4.53 4.83
N GLY A 180 19.45 -5.86 4.91
CA GLY A 180 19.80 -6.62 6.10
C GLY A 180 18.64 -6.78 7.10
N PHE A 181 17.39 -6.79 6.63
CA PHE A 181 16.22 -7.12 7.46
C PHE A 181 16.24 -8.55 7.98
N LEU A 182 16.90 -9.47 7.26
CA LEU A 182 17.05 -10.87 7.64
C LEU A 182 18.29 -11.17 8.50
N ALA A 183 19.11 -10.16 8.82
CA ALA A 183 20.24 -10.35 9.71
C ALA A 183 19.77 -10.74 11.11
N GLU A 184 20.56 -11.56 11.81
CA GLU A 184 20.26 -11.93 13.21
C GLU A 184 20.14 -10.68 14.11
N ASN A 185 21.01 -9.69 13.85
CA ASN A 185 21.04 -8.39 14.52
C ASN A 185 20.98 -7.26 13.49
N PRO A 186 19.77 -6.86 13.03
CA PRO A 186 19.63 -5.75 12.10
C PRO A 186 20.06 -4.42 12.73
N SER A 187 20.56 -3.51 11.90
CA SER A 187 20.93 -2.16 12.35
C SER A 187 19.70 -1.37 12.83
N ASP A 188 19.91 -0.36 13.67
CA ASP A 188 18.81 0.47 14.18
C ASP A 188 18.06 1.19 13.06
N GLN A 189 18.76 1.58 11.99
CA GLN A 189 18.13 2.17 10.80
C GLN A 189 17.13 1.19 10.15
N VAL A 190 17.51 -0.08 10.02
CA VAL A 190 16.67 -1.13 9.43
C VAL A 190 15.46 -1.41 10.31
N LYS A 191 15.66 -1.51 11.63
CA LYS A 191 14.57 -1.69 12.61
C LYS A 191 13.60 -0.50 12.61
N ASN A 192 14.13 0.72 12.52
CA ASN A 192 13.33 1.94 12.45
C ASN A 192 12.49 1.99 11.17
N LEU A 193 13.06 1.62 10.02
CA LEU A 193 12.32 1.55 8.76
C LEU A 193 11.20 0.49 8.82
N ALA A 194 11.49 -0.72 9.30
CA ALA A 194 10.47 -1.78 9.47
C ALA A 194 9.33 -1.32 10.38
N SER A 195 9.66 -0.70 11.51
CA SER A 195 8.69 -0.18 12.48
C SER A 195 7.85 0.94 11.89
N ALA A 196 8.46 1.84 11.10
CA ALA A 196 7.76 2.93 10.42
C ALA A 196 6.78 2.40 9.37
N VAL A 197 7.17 1.42 8.54
CA VAL A 197 6.26 0.80 7.57
C VAL A 197 5.05 0.18 8.26
N LYS A 198 5.27 -0.63 9.31
CA LYS A 198 4.18 -1.22 10.10
C LYS A 198 3.26 -0.17 10.72
N ALA A 199 3.82 0.88 11.32
CA ALA A 199 3.06 1.97 11.93
C ALA A 199 2.26 2.78 10.89
N LEU A 200 2.79 2.94 9.67
CA LEU A 200 2.09 3.61 8.56
C LEU A 200 0.80 2.85 8.19
N PHE A 201 0.85 1.53 8.07
CA PHE A 201 -0.34 0.70 7.79
C PHE A 201 -1.37 0.76 8.92
N ILE A 202 -0.92 0.68 10.17
CA ILE A 202 -1.82 0.78 11.35
C ILE A 202 -2.52 2.14 11.36
N THR A 203 -1.77 3.22 11.15
CA THR A 203 -2.33 4.57 11.18
C THR A 203 -3.22 4.86 9.98
N GLN A 204 -2.93 4.29 8.80
CA GLN A 204 -3.84 4.32 7.65
C GLN A 204 -5.17 3.63 7.97
N ARG A 205 -5.14 2.42 8.54
CA ARG A 205 -6.34 1.69 8.97
C ARG A 205 -7.14 2.50 10.00
N ASP A 206 -6.47 2.99 11.04
CA ASP A 206 -7.10 3.72 12.14
C ASP A 206 -7.64 5.08 11.69
N SER A 207 -7.02 5.70 10.69
CA SER A 207 -7.54 6.90 10.04
C SER A 207 -8.84 6.63 9.29
N PHE A 208 -8.91 5.50 8.57
CA PHE A 208 -10.03 5.14 7.72
C PHE A 208 -11.24 4.62 8.52
N PHE A 209 -11.01 3.80 9.54
CA PHE A 209 -12.07 3.20 10.37
C PHE A 209 -12.32 3.93 11.69
N GLY A 210 -11.51 4.94 12.02
CA GLY A 210 -11.64 5.73 13.23
C GLY A 210 -12.66 6.88 13.12
N THR A 211 -12.64 7.77 14.12
CA THR A 211 -13.60 8.88 14.26
C THR A 211 -13.36 10.06 13.31
N GLY A 212 -12.27 10.05 12.53
CA GLY A 212 -11.90 11.17 11.66
C GLY A 212 -11.37 12.42 12.40
N LEU A 213 -11.24 12.39 13.73
CA LEU A 213 -10.77 13.55 14.54
C LEU A 213 -9.39 14.07 14.14
N TRP A 214 -8.57 13.22 13.52
CA TRP A 214 -7.24 13.58 13.00
C TRP A 214 -7.29 14.74 11.98
N LYS A 215 -8.44 14.96 11.34
CA LYS A 215 -8.65 16.08 10.39
C LYS A 215 -8.70 17.45 11.07
N TYR A 216 -9.00 17.49 12.37
CA TYR A 216 -9.24 18.73 13.12
C TYR A 216 -8.22 18.94 14.24
N LEU A 217 -7.71 17.85 14.82
CA LEU A 217 -6.79 17.88 15.96
C LEU A 217 -5.60 16.95 15.69
N PRO A 218 -4.41 17.26 16.21
CA PRO A 218 -3.26 16.37 16.12
C PRO A 218 -3.48 15.17 17.05
N THR A 219 -4.24 14.17 16.61
CA THR A 219 -4.47 12.94 17.38
C THR A 219 -3.20 12.08 17.40
N LYS A 220 -3.20 11.01 18.22
CA LYS A 220 -2.11 10.02 18.22
C LYS A 220 -1.93 9.42 16.82
N THR A 221 -3.03 9.02 16.16
CA THR A 221 -3.01 8.48 14.79
C THR A 221 -2.33 9.44 13.81
N TRP A 222 -2.63 10.74 13.89
CA TRP A 222 -1.97 11.74 13.04
C TRP A 222 -0.47 11.86 13.30
N ARG A 223 -0.06 12.01 14.58
CA ARG A 223 1.35 12.14 14.93
C ARG A 223 2.17 10.91 14.54
N ASP A 224 1.64 9.72 14.80
CA ASP A 224 2.30 8.47 14.47
C ASP A 224 2.39 8.29 12.94
N PHE A 225 1.34 8.68 12.20
CA PHE A 225 1.34 8.68 10.74
C PHE A 225 2.44 9.58 10.19
N VAL A 226 2.49 10.85 10.61
CA VAL A 226 3.49 11.83 10.14
C VAL A 226 4.90 11.34 10.44
N ARG A 227 5.17 10.87 11.66
CA ARG A 227 6.48 10.34 12.04
C ARG A 227 6.89 9.15 11.16
N SER A 228 5.95 8.25 10.89
CA SER A 228 6.20 7.06 10.08
C SER A 228 6.49 7.41 8.62
N GLU A 229 5.65 8.25 8.02
CA GLU A 229 5.80 8.72 6.64
C GLU A 229 7.12 9.50 6.47
N ASP A 230 7.48 10.36 7.43
CA ASP A 230 8.74 11.12 7.40
C ASP A 230 9.97 10.22 7.52
N THR A 231 9.94 9.22 8.41
CA THR A 231 11.04 8.25 8.59
C THR A 231 11.27 7.44 7.31
N ILE A 232 10.18 6.98 6.67
CA ILE A 232 10.24 6.26 5.40
C ILE A 232 10.78 7.18 4.31
N TYR A 233 10.24 8.40 4.20
CA TYR A 233 10.66 9.35 3.18
C TYR A 233 12.14 9.67 3.28
N GLU A 234 12.65 9.96 4.47
CA GLU A 234 14.05 10.32 4.69
C GLU A 234 14.99 9.15 4.39
N THR A 235 14.62 7.94 4.81
CA THR A 235 15.42 6.74 4.56
C THR A 235 15.51 6.45 3.06
N ILE A 236 14.37 6.43 2.36
CA ILE A 236 14.33 6.13 0.92
C ILE A 236 14.94 7.26 0.10
N SER A 237 14.69 8.52 0.47
CA SER A 237 15.32 9.67 -0.19
C SER A 237 16.83 9.60 -0.11
N SER A 238 17.39 9.26 1.05
CA SER A 238 18.85 9.12 1.21
C SER A 238 19.43 8.04 0.28
N ILE A 239 18.71 6.93 0.07
CA ILE A 239 19.14 5.86 -0.83
C ILE A 239 19.07 6.33 -2.29
N VAL A 240 17.97 6.98 -2.67
CA VAL A 240 17.80 7.55 -4.02
C VAL A 240 18.86 8.59 -4.32
N ASP A 241 19.11 9.52 -3.40
CA ASP A 241 20.06 10.61 -3.59
C ASP A 241 21.49 10.08 -3.75
N LYS A 242 21.89 9.09 -2.96
CA LYS A 242 23.18 8.41 -3.12
C LYS A 242 23.31 7.74 -4.49
N ALA A 243 22.29 6.99 -4.91
CA ALA A 243 22.33 6.32 -6.20
C ALA A 243 22.39 7.30 -7.39
N LEU A 244 21.68 8.41 -7.31
CA LEU A 244 21.74 9.47 -8.32
C LEU A 244 23.09 10.18 -8.36
N ASP A 245 23.81 10.23 -7.24
CA ASP A 245 25.16 10.81 -7.18
C ASP A 245 26.24 9.84 -7.65
N ASP A 246 26.06 8.54 -7.41
CA ASP A 246 26.96 7.48 -7.89
C ASP A 246 26.85 7.30 -9.41
N GLU A 247 25.64 7.38 -9.99
CA GLU A 247 25.43 7.33 -11.45
C GLU A 247 26.10 8.49 -12.20
N LYS A 248 26.21 9.68 -11.58
CA LYS A 248 26.97 10.81 -12.14
C LYS A 248 28.48 10.56 -12.15
N ARG A 249 28.96 9.63 -11.32
CA ARG A 249 30.40 9.34 -11.12
C ARG A 249 30.88 8.14 -11.91
N GLU A 250 30.02 7.15 -12.18
CA GLU A 250 30.35 5.94 -12.92
C GLU A 250 29.50 5.80 -14.18
N TYR A 251 30.04 6.22 -15.33
CA TYR A 251 29.49 5.89 -16.64
C TYR A 251 30.07 4.53 -17.05
N ASN A 252 29.56 3.40 -16.55
CA ASN A 252 29.80 2.07 -17.17
C ASN A 252 28.86 0.95 -16.69
N ASP A 253 28.13 0.41 -17.67
CA ASP A 253 27.99 -1.01 -18.02
C ASP A 253 27.68 -2.05 -16.91
N LEU A 254 26.40 -2.23 -16.57
CA LEU A 254 25.89 -3.45 -15.93
C LEU A 254 24.50 -3.82 -16.50
N ASP A 255 24.45 -4.94 -17.23
CA ASP A 255 23.33 -5.44 -18.05
C ASP A 255 22.15 -6.05 -17.24
N VAL A 256 21.88 -5.51 -16.04
CA VAL A 256 20.64 -5.76 -15.27
C VAL A 256 20.09 -4.41 -14.80
N ARG A 257 19.38 -3.72 -15.70
CA ARG A 257 18.64 -2.49 -15.37
C ARG A 257 17.53 -2.82 -14.37
N ASN A 258 17.82 -2.63 -13.08
CA ASN A 258 16.87 -2.77 -11.98
C ASN A 258 15.67 -1.83 -12.15
N ILE A 259 14.51 -2.23 -11.59
CA ILE A 259 13.30 -1.39 -11.52
C ILE A 259 13.63 0.00 -10.96
N PHE A 260 14.53 0.05 -9.97
CA PHE A 260 15.05 1.28 -9.39
C PHE A 260 15.55 2.26 -10.43
N TYR A 261 16.57 1.87 -11.21
CA TYR A 261 17.16 2.73 -12.24
C TYR A 261 16.16 3.05 -13.34
N SER A 262 15.29 2.11 -13.72
CA SER A 262 14.21 2.43 -14.67
C SER A 262 13.33 3.58 -14.18
N ILE A 263 12.94 3.57 -12.90
CA ILE A 263 12.14 4.65 -12.32
C ILE A 263 12.96 5.94 -12.33
N LEU A 264 14.23 5.89 -11.91
CA LEU A 264 15.12 7.05 -11.87
C LEU A 264 15.38 7.67 -13.24
N SER A 265 15.48 6.86 -14.30
CA SER A 265 15.73 7.32 -15.67
C SER A 265 14.47 7.77 -16.41
N THR A 266 13.27 7.68 -15.80
CA THR A 266 12.01 8.09 -16.46
C THR A 266 11.97 9.63 -16.59
N PRO A 267 12.06 10.21 -17.81
CA PRO A 267 12.19 11.66 -17.98
C PRO A 267 10.91 12.43 -17.70
N GLU A 268 9.75 11.80 -17.80
CA GLU A 268 8.44 12.43 -17.58
C GLU A 268 8.17 12.71 -16.09
N LEU A 269 8.91 12.06 -15.19
CA LEU A 269 8.74 12.17 -13.74
C LEU A 269 9.85 13.01 -13.12
N ASP A 270 9.46 13.93 -12.23
CA ASP A 270 10.42 14.64 -11.40
C ASP A 270 10.98 13.75 -10.28
N VAL A 271 12.02 14.21 -9.60
CA VAL A 271 12.68 13.46 -8.53
C VAL A 271 11.74 13.19 -7.34
N LYS A 272 10.79 14.10 -7.05
CA LYS A 272 9.84 13.93 -5.94
C LYS A 272 8.83 12.84 -6.24
N ASP A 273 8.32 12.78 -7.47
CA ASP A 273 7.43 11.73 -7.96
C ASP A 273 8.14 10.36 -8.05
N LYS A 274 9.44 10.35 -8.41
CA LYS A 274 10.27 9.13 -8.37
C LYS A 274 10.42 8.60 -6.94
N LYS A 275 10.81 9.46 -6.00
CA LYS A 275 10.94 9.12 -4.58
C LYS A 275 9.62 8.64 -3.99
N SER A 276 8.53 9.38 -4.20
CA SER A 276 7.20 9.01 -3.71
C SER A 276 6.69 7.72 -4.34
N GLY A 277 6.94 7.49 -5.63
CA GLY A 277 6.62 6.26 -6.32
C GLY A 277 7.31 5.03 -5.73
N ILE A 278 8.61 5.12 -5.43
CA ILE A 278 9.37 4.04 -4.79
C ILE A 278 8.82 3.75 -3.39
N ILE A 279 8.53 4.80 -2.61
CA ILE A 279 7.92 4.67 -1.28
C ILE A 279 6.56 3.97 -1.36
N ASP A 280 5.70 4.38 -2.31
CA ASP A 280 4.36 3.82 -2.49
C ASP A 280 4.43 2.33 -2.89
N LEU A 281 5.36 1.96 -3.78
CA LEU A 281 5.57 0.57 -4.20
C LEU A 281 6.10 -0.31 -3.06
N MET A 282 7.09 0.19 -2.31
CA MET A 282 7.70 -0.53 -1.20
C MET A 282 6.68 -0.75 -0.08
N THR A 283 6.01 0.31 0.37
CA THR A 283 5.03 0.21 1.45
C THR A 283 3.90 -0.73 1.07
N ALA A 284 3.29 -0.59 -0.11
CA ALA A 284 2.20 -1.46 -0.55
C ALA A 284 2.57 -2.96 -0.62
N GLY A 285 3.81 -3.30 -0.96
CA GLY A 285 4.24 -4.69 -1.14
C GLY A 285 4.49 -5.45 0.17
N VAL A 286 4.98 -4.78 1.22
CA VAL A 286 5.52 -5.46 2.41
C VAL A 286 4.44 -6.25 3.13
N GLU A 287 3.38 -5.57 3.55
CA GLU A 287 2.31 -6.21 4.32
C GLU A 287 1.49 -7.18 3.46
N THR A 288 1.37 -6.93 2.15
CA THR A 288 0.63 -7.83 1.25
C THR A 288 1.34 -9.16 1.06
N LEU A 289 2.66 -9.14 0.78
CA LEU A 289 3.47 -10.34 0.65
C LEU A 289 3.54 -11.10 1.98
N ALA A 290 3.86 -10.40 3.06
CA ALA A 290 4.05 -11.02 4.36
C ALA A 290 2.75 -11.62 4.92
N HIS A 291 1.61 -10.96 4.73
CA HIS A 291 0.31 -11.52 5.10
C HIS A 291 -0.04 -12.72 4.22
N THR A 292 0.18 -12.66 2.92
CA THR A 292 -0.12 -13.78 2.01
C THR A 292 0.69 -15.02 2.33
N LEU A 293 1.96 -14.87 2.71
CA LEU A 293 2.82 -16.00 3.06
C LEU A 293 2.48 -16.62 4.43
N ALA A 294 1.87 -15.85 5.34
CA ALA A 294 1.51 -16.32 6.67
C ALA A 294 0.23 -17.19 6.71
N PHE A 295 -0.63 -17.11 5.69
CA PHE A 295 -1.89 -17.85 5.57
C PHE A 295 -1.74 -19.08 4.68
#